data_AF-S0DDC7-F1
#
_entry.id   AF-S0DDC7-F1
#
_cell.length_a   1.000
_cell.length_b   1.000
_cell.length_c   1.000
_cell.angle_alpha   90.00
_cell.angle_beta   90.00
_cell.angle_gamma   90.00
#
_symmetry.space_group_name_H-M   'P 1'
#
loop_
_entity.id
_entity.type
_entity.pdbx_description
1 polymer ?
#
loop_
_entity_poly.entity_id
_entity_poly.type
_entity_poly.pdbx_seq_one_letter_code
_entity_poly.pdbx_strand_id
1 'polypeptide(L)'
;MNVAQLMAEIEKRHPGESEYLQAVKEVLITVQDEYNKHPEFEKHRIAERIVEPDRIFTFKVVWVDDAGTPQVNIGYRIQFNNAIGPYKGGLRFHPSVNLSILKFLGFEQTFKNSLTTLPMGGAKGGSDFNPKGKSDAEIMRFCQAFMLELWRHIGPETDVPAGDIGVGAREIGYLYGMYRKLALENTGVLTGKGLTYGGSLIRPEATGFGAVYYLVHMLADMHQTIEGKTVAISGFGNVAWGAALKATELGAKVVTISGPDGYIYDHEKIKYMLELRASNNDV
;
A
#
# COMPACT_ATOMS: atom_id res chain seq x y z
N MET A 1 -19.95 -19.43 -10.25
CA MET A 1 -18.86 -20.00 -9.45
C MET A 1 -19.33 -20.72 -8.18
N ASN A 2 -18.64 -21.83 -7.87
CA ASN A 2 -18.66 -22.48 -6.57
C ASN A 2 -17.39 -22.08 -5.80
N VAL A 3 -17.52 -21.21 -4.79
CA VAL A 3 -16.38 -20.66 -4.05
C VAL A 3 -15.59 -21.73 -3.32
N ALA A 4 -16.25 -22.73 -2.71
CA ALA A 4 -15.56 -23.78 -1.97
C ALA A 4 -14.67 -24.63 -2.89
N GLN A 5 -15.18 -24.98 -4.08
CA GLN A 5 -14.41 -25.71 -5.09
C GLN A 5 -13.22 -24.88 -5.60
N LEU A 6 -13.46 -23.61 -5.94
CA LEU A 6 -12.41 -22.72 -6.43
C LEU A 6 -11.33 -22.50 -5.37
N MET A 7 -11.70 -22.26 -4.11
CA MET A 7 -10.73 -22.11 -3.01
C MET A 7 -9.89 -23.38 -2.82
N ALA A 8 -10.47 -24.57 -2.90
CA ALA A 8 -9.70 -25.81 -2.82
C ALA A 8 -8.65 -25.93 -3.95
N GLU A 9 -8.95 -25.45 -5.15
CA GLU A 9 -7.99 -25.41 -6.25
C GLU A 9 -6.87 -24.37 -6.02
N ILE A 10 -7.22 -23.18 -5.51
CA ILE A 10 -6.27 -22.10 -5.23
C ILE A 10 -5.34 -22.50 -4.08
N GLU A 11 -5.88 -23.08 -2.99
CA GLU A 11 -5.12 -23.58 -1.85
C GLU A 11 -4.09 -24.64 -2.27
N LYS A 12 -4.44 -25.51 -3.23
CA LYS A 12 -3.51 -26.50 -3.79
C LYS A 12 -2.38 -25.86 -4.59
N ARG A 13 -2.63 -24.75 -5.28
CA ARG A 13 -1.61 -24.03 -6.08
C ARG A 13 -0.71 -23.15 -5.24
N HIS A 14 -1.24 -22.57 -4.16
CA HIS A 14 -0.56 -21.59 -3.31
C HIS A 14 -0.46 -22.07 -1.84
N PRO A 15 0.18 -23.22 -1.58
CA PRO A 15 0.24 -23.78 -0.25
C PRO A 15 1.03 -22.87 0.70
N GLY A 16 0.48 -22.60 1.89
CA GLY A 16 1.12 -21.81 2.93
C GLY A 16 0.99 -20.29 2.79
N GLU A 17 0.23 -19.80 1.80
CA GLU A 17 -0.01 -18.36 1.62
C GLU A 17 -1.29 -17.89 2.34
N SER A 18 -1.32 -18.02 3.67
CA SER A 18 -2.53 -17.80 4.49
C SER A 18 -3.20 -16.45 4.29
N GLU A 19 -2.44 -15.36 4.25
CA GLU A 19 -2.93 -13.99 4.11
C GLU A 19 -3.59 -13.80 2.73
N TYR A 20 -2.96 -14.32 1.68
CA TYR A 20 -3.51 -14.25 0.33
C TYR A 20 -4.78 -15.10 0.18
N LEU A 21 -4.76 -16.34 0.69
CA LEU A 21 -5.92 -17.25 0.62
C LEU A 21 -7.12 -16.70 1.39
N GLN A 22 -6.89 -16.09 2.55
CA GLN A 22 -7.94 -15.42 3.32
C GLN A 22 -8.58 -14.30 2.50
N ALA A 23 -7.79 -13.39 1.94
CA ALA A 23 -8.31 -12.25 1.19
C ALA A 23 -9.09 -12.66 -0.06
N VAL A 24 -8.59 -13.66 -0.79
CA VAL A 24 -9.30 -14.21 -1.94
C VAL A 24 -10.65 -14.79 -1.51
N LYS A 25 -10.68 -15.59 -0.44
CA LYS A 25 -11.91 -16.18 0.07
C LYS A 25 -12.94 -15.12 0.48
N GLU A 26 -12.52 -14.10 1.22
CA GLU A 26 -13.41 -13.03 1.69
C GLU A 26 -14.04 -12.27 0.52
N VAL A 27 -13.23 -11.88 -0.48
CA VAL A 27 -13.76 -11.21 -1.67
C VAL A 27 -14.69 -12.13 -2.46
N LEU A 28 -14.28 -13.37 -2.75
CA LEU A 28 -15.09 -14.29 -3.55
C LEU A 28 -16.45 -14.58 -2.91
N ILE A 29 -16.52 -14.76 -1.59
CA ILE A 29 -17.79 -14.96 -0.87
C ILE A 29 -18.71 -13.75 -1.06
N THR A 30 -18.18 -12.53 -0.94
CA THR A 30 -19.02 -11.30 -1.01
C THR A 30 -19.58 -11.02 -2.40
N VAL A 31 -18.93 -11.47 -3.48
CA VAL A 31 -19.38 -11.24 -4.86
C VAL A 31 -20.03 -12.45 -5.52
N GLN A 32 -20.15 -13.58 -4.82
CA GLN A 32 -20.62 -14.85 -5.39
C GLN A 32 -22.00 -14.74 -6.05
N ASP A 33 -22.96 -14.14 -5.36
CA ASP A 33 -24.34 -14.05 -5.85
C ASP A 33 -24.43 -13.16 -7.10
N GLU A 34 -23.67 -12.06 -7.13
CA GLU A 34 -23.62 -11.18 -8.28
C GLU A 34 -22.93 -11.86 -9.46
N TYR A 35 -21.78 -12.49 -9.24
CA TYR A 35 -21.06 -13.26 -10.26
C TYR A 35 -21.96 -14.31 -10.92
N ASN A 36 -22.77 -15.02 -10.13
CA ASN A 36 -23.63 -16.10 -10.61
C ASN A 36 -24.80 -15.61 -11.49
N LYS A 37 -25.12 -14.32 -11.49
CA LYS A 37 -26.10 -13.72 -12.42
C LYS A 37 -25.54 -13.53 -13.83
N HIS A 38 -24.22 -13.71 -14.02
CA HIS A 38 -23.50 -13.50 -15.27
C HIS A 38 -22.89 -14.81 -15.80
N PRO A 39 -23.64 -15.64 -16.53
CA PRO A 39 -23.14 -16.89 -17.12
C PRO A 39 -21.91 -16.68 -18.03
N GLU A 40 -21.79 -15.51 -18.64
CA GLU A 40 -20.63 -15.10 -19.44
C GLU A 40 -19.35 -15.02 -18.61
N PHE A 41 -19.41 -14.69 -17.32
CA PHE A 41 -18.23 -14.67 -16.46
C PHE A 41 -17.70 -16.07 -16.21
N GLU A 42 -18.60 -17.04 -15.96
CA GLU A 42 -18.24 -18.45 -15.79
C GLU A 42 -17.68 -19.02 -17.10
N LYS A 43 -18.33 -18.75 -18.24
CA LYS A 43 -17.85 -19.16 -19.58
C LYS A 43 -16.42 -18.71 -19.86
N HIS A 44 -16.04 -17.53 -19.37
CA HIS A 44 -14.71 -16.94 -19.55
C HIS A 44 -13.78 -17.13 -18.34
N ARG A 45 -14.19 -17.91 -17.34
CA ARG A 45 -13.43 -18.24 -16.13
C ARG A 45 -12.89 -17.01 -15.41
N ILE A 46 -13.75 -15.98 -15.27
CA ILE A 46 -13.33 -14.68 -14.75
C ILE A 46 -12.86 -14.78 -13.29
N ALA A 47 -13.52 -15.59 -12.46
CA ALA A 47 -13.12 -15.77 -11.06
C ALA A 47 -11.75 -16.43 -10.95
N GLU A 48 -11.44 -17.43 -11.80
CA GLU A 48 -10.15 -18.11 -11.76
C GLU A 48 -9.01 -17.27 -12.34
N ARG A 49 -9.32 -16.38 -13.30
CA ARG A 49 -8.33 -15.46 -13.87
C ARG A 49 -8.03 -14.29 -12.95
N ILE A 50 -9.04 -13.72 -12.30
CA ILE A 50 -8.86 -12.49 -11.50
C ILE A 50 -8.13 -12.76 -10.18
N VAL A 51 -8.13 -13.99 -9.67
CA VAL A 51 -7.42 -14.36 -8.44
C VAL A 51 -5.95 -14.66 -8.68
N GLU A 52 -5.54 -14.98 -9.91
CA GLU A 52 -4.14 -15.24 -10.24
C GLU A 52 -3.47 -13.94 -10.70
N PRO A 53 -2.32 -13.53 -10.12
CA PRO A 53 -1.63 -12.33 -10.55
C PRO A 53 -1.06 -12.51 -11.96
N ASP A 54 -1.13 -11.46 -12.78
CA ASP A 54 -0.55 -11.47 -14.13
C ASP A 54 0.94 -11.83 -14.13
N ARG A 55 1.73 -11.24 -13.21
CA ARG A 55 3.16 -11.52 -13.05
C ARG A 55 3.65 -11.34 -11.61
N ILE A 56 4.61 -12.17 -11.22
CA ILE A 56 5.36 -12.04 -9.96
C ILE A 56 6.85 -11.94 -10.29
N PHE A 57 7.49 -10.88 -9.82
CA PHE A 57 8.93 -10.72 -9.84
C PHE A 57 9.49 -10.91 -8.43
N THR A 58 10.45 -11.80 -8.29
CA THR A 58 11.25 -11.99 -7.08
C THR A 58 12.72 -11.91 -7.47
N PHE A 59 13.48 -11.07 -6.78
CA PHE A 59 14.87 -10.80 -7.13
C PHE A 59 15.72 -10.55 -5.90
N LYS A 60 17.01 -10.86 -6.02
CA LYS A 60 17.99 -10.65 -4.95
C LYS A 60 18.40 -9.18 -4.91
N VAL A 61 18.51 -8.62 -3.72
CA VAL A 61 18.98 -7.24 -3.50
C VAL A 61 20.23 -7.30 -2.63
N VAL A 62 21.39 -7.02 -3.24
CA VAL A 62 22.68 -6.98 -2.55
C VAL A 62 23.08 -5.52 -2.36
N TRP A 63 23.41 -5.15 -1.12
CA TRP A 63 23.83 -3.80 -0.75
C TRP A 63 24.92 -3.87 0.32
N VAL A 64 25.53 -2.73 0.67
CA VAL A 64 26.62 -2.68 1.66
C VAL A 64 26.23 -1.72 2.77
N ASP A 65 26.38 -2.14 4.02
CA ASP A 65 26.08 -1.31 5.19
C ASP A 65 27.19 -0.30 5.49
N ASP A 66 27.01 0.56 6.50
CA ASP A 66 28.00 1.59 6.83
C ASP A 66 29.31 1.01 7.40
N ALA A 67 29.30 -0.24 7.87
CA ALA A 67 30.50 -0.96 8.30
C ALA A 67 31.25 -1.62 7.13
N GLY A 68 30.75 -1.49 5.89
CA GLY A 68 31.35 -2.12 4.71
C GLY A 68 30.96 -3.60 4.54
N THR A 69 30.00 -4.09 5.31
CA THR A 69 29.55 -5.50 5.25
C THR A 69 28.48 -5.65 4.16
N PRO A 70 28.62 -6.62 3.24
CA PRO A 70 27.58 -6.96 2.29
C PRO A 70 26.35 -7.56 2.99
N GLN A 71 25.19 -7.04 2.66
CA GLN A 71 23.88 -7.46 3.14
C GLN A 71 23.05 -7.98 1.96
N VAL A 72 22.14 -8.93 2.23
CA VAL A 72 21.30 -9.54 1.22
C VAL A 72 19.84 -9.57 1.68
N ASN A 73 18.96 -9.08 0.81
CA ASN A 73 17.51 -9.06 1.01
C ASN A 73 16.80 -9.59 -0.24
N ILE A 74 15.52 -9.92 -0.11
CA ILE A 74 14.68 -10.31 -1.24
C ILE A 74 13.78 -9.14 -1.60
N GLY A 75 13.76 -8.79 -2.88
CA GLY A 75 12.86 -7.81 -3.48
C GLY A 75 11.72 -8.48 -4.25
N TYR A 76 10.56 -7.83 -4.24
CA TYR A 76 9.33 -8.33 -4.86
C TYR A 76 8.59 -7.24 -5.64
N ARG A 77 7.97 -7.64 -6.75
CA ARG A 77 6.88 -6.88 -7.41
C ARG A 77 5.82 -7.83 -7.96
N ILE A 78 4.61 -7.73 -7.44
CA ILE A 78 3.43 -8.51 -7.81
C ILE A 78 2.56 -7.58 -8.65
N GLN A 79 2.58 -7.79 -9.96
CA GLN A 79 1.71 -7.11 -10.91
C GLN A 79 0.45 -7.96 -11.03
N PHE A 80 -0.60 -7.53 -10.36
CA PHE A 80 -1.75 -8.39 -10.11
C PHE A 80 -2.75 -8.34 -11.26
N ASN A 81 -3.22 -7.15 -11.63
CA ASN A 81 -4.17 -6.99 -12.72
C ASN A 81 -4.04 -5.60 -13.37
N ASN A 82 -3.99 -5.51 -14.69
CA ASN A 82 -3.92 -4.23 -15.42
C ASN A 82 -5.14 -3.96 -16.33
N ALA A 83 -6.28 -4.61 -16.11
CA ALA A 83 -7.41 -4.56 -17.03
C ALA A 83 -7.99 -3.14 -17.24
N ILE A 84 -7.83 -2.24 -16.25
CA ILE A 84 -8.36 -0.87 -16.29
C ILE A 84 -7.28 0.22 -16.33
N GLY A 85 -6.00 -0.15 -16.46
CA GLY A 85 -4.88 0.80 -16.51
C GLY A 85 -3.57 0.21 -15.98
N PRO A 86 -2.49 1.01 -15.92
CA PRO A 86 -1.19 0.57 -15.44
C PRO A 86 -1.29 -0.05 -14.05
N TYR A 87 -0.46 -1.06 -13.78
CA TYR A 87 -0.37 -1.66 -12.45
C TYR A 87 -0.06 -0.55 -11.43
N LYS A 88 -0.77 -0.54 -10.30
CA LYS A 88 -0.62 0.52 -9.30
C LYS A 88 -0.64 -0.02 -7.89
N GLY A 89 0.41 0.29 -7.14
CA GLY A 89 0.40 0.10 -5.69
C GLY A 89 1.77 0.19 -5.04
N GLY A 90 1.74 0.31 -3.71
CA GLY A 90 2.90 0.68 -2.89
C GLY A 90 4.01 -0.37 -2.82
N LEU A 91 5.18 0.08 -2.37
CA LEU A 91 6.32 -0.73 -1.97
C LEU A 91 6.40 -0.75 -0.44
N ARG A 92 6.52 -1.92 0.17
CA ARG A 92 6.66 -2.09 1.63
C ARG A 92 8.05 -2.60 1.99
N PHE A 93 8.77 -1.92 2.88
CA PHE A 93 10.03 -2.39 3.44
C PHE A 93 9.81 -2.73 4.91
N HIS A 94 9.69 -4.03 5.19
CA HIS A 94 9.45 -4.52 6.55
C HIS A 94 9.93 -5.98 6.67
N PRO A 95 10.55 -6.38 7.80
CA PRO A 95 11.10 -7.73 7.96
C PRO A 95 10.09 -8.88 7.85
N SER A 96 8.79 -8.59 8.00
CA SER A 96 7.74 -9.60 7.80
C SER A 96 7.34 -9.83 6.34
N VAL A 97 7.81 -9.00 5.39
CA VAL A 97 7.41 -9.10 3.98
C VAL A 97 7.75 -10.46 3.41
N ASN A 98 6.73 -11.12 2.84
CA ASN A 98 6.85 -12.35 2.08
C ASN A 98 5.89 -12.32 0.88
N LEU A 99 5.92 -13.36 0.04
CA LEU A 99 5.08 -13.44 -1.15
C LEU A 99 3.58 -13.44 -0.82
N SER A 100 3.15 -14.19 0.20
CA SER A 100 1.75 -14.27 0.65
C SER A 100 1.17 -12.89 0.96
N ILE A 101 1.86 -12.12 1.81
CA ILE A 101 1.45 -10.78 2.21
C ILE A 101 1.35 -9.84 0.99
N LEU A 102 2.31 -9.91 0.06
CA LEU A 102 2.29 -9.03 -1.10
C LEU A 102 1.26 -9.42 -2.14
N LYS A 103 0.96 -10.71 -2.31
CA LYS A 103 -0.15 -11.17 -3.16
C LYS A 103 -1.49 -10.75 -2.58
N PHE A 104 -1.71 -10.94 -1.27
CA PHE A 104 -2.85 -10.40 -0.53
C PHE A 104 -3.04 -8.91 -0.84
N LEU A 105 -2.02 -8.11 -0.57
CA LEU A 105 -2.11 -6.66 -0.75
C LEU A 105 -2.30 -6.27 -2.22
N GLY A 106 -1.69 -7.00 -3.16
CA GLY A 106 -1.86 -6.76 -4.60
C GLY A 106 -3.27 -7.08 -5.09
N PHE A 107 -3.88 -8.14 -4.57
CA PHE A 107 -5.25 -8.54 -4.85
C PHE A 107 -6.23 -7.46 -4.38
N GLU A 108 -6.17 -7.06 -3.11
CA GLU A 108 -7.01 -5.97 -2.58
C GLU A 108 -6.79 -4.64 -3.31
N GLN A 109 -5.53 -4.35 -3.67
CA GLN A 109 -5.20 -3.11 -4.37
C GLN A 109 -5.87 -3.03 -5.74
N THR A 110 -6.13 -4.16 -6.41
CA THR A 110 -6.89 -4.22 -7.67
C THR A 110 -8.30 -3.66 -7.48
N PHE A 111 -9.05 -4.17 -6.50
CA PHE A 111 -10.42 -3.71 -6.25
C PHE A 111 -10.46 -2.29 -5.70
N LYS A 112 -9.57 -1.95 -4.76
CA LYS A 112 -9.49 -0.60 -4.21
C LYS A 112 -9.23 0.43 -5.32
N ASN A 113 -8.35 0.14 -6.26
CA ASN A 113 -8.06 1.06 -7.36
C ASN A 113 -9.23 1.17 -8.33
N SER A 114 -9.92 0.06 -8.63
CA SER A 114 -11.15 0.08 -9.43
C SER A 114 -12.23 0.98 -8.84
N LEU A 115 -12.37 1.02 -7.52
CA LEU A 115 -13.36 1.86 -6.83
C LEU A 115 -13.05 3.36 -6.91
N THR A 116 -11.84 3.76 -7.32
CA THR A 116 -11.47 5.18 -7.43
C THR A 116 -12.04 5.86 -8.68
N THR A 117 -12.60 5.10 -9.63
CA THR A 117 -13.03 5.55 -10.98
C THR A 117 -11.90 6.00 -11.91
N LEU A 118 -10.65 5.96 -11.44
CA LEU A 118 -9.46 6.29 -12.23
C LEU A 118 -8.90 5.05 -12.94
N PRO A 119 -8.18 5.22 -14.07
CA PRO A 119 -7.63 4.11 -14.84
C PRO A 119 -6.36 3.53 -14.17
N MET A 120 -6.54 2.72 -13.13
CA MET A 120 -5.45 2.15 -12.34
C MET A 120 -5.67 0.65 -12.10
N GLY A 121 -4.77 -0.19 -12.59
CA GLY A 121 -4.70 -1.60 -12.23
C GLY A 121 -4.22 -1.82 -10.79
N GLY A 122 -4.04 -3.06 -10.35
CA GLY A 122 -3.59 -3.43 -9.01
C GLY A 122 -2.21 -4.06 -9.00
N ALA A 123 -1.37 -3.64 -8.05
CA ALA A 123 -0.08 -4.25 -7.77
C ALA A 123 0.39 -4.01 -6.34
N LYS A 124 1.40 -4.77 -5.91
CA LYS A 124 2.15 -4.49 -4.70
C LYS A 124 3.60 -4.91 -4.87
N GLY A 125 4.50 -4.36 -4.07
CA GLY A 125 5.87 -4.85 -4.01
C GLY A 125 6.50 -4.51 -2.68
N GLY A 126 7.79 -4.79 -2.55
CA GLY A 126 8.50 -4.55 -1.32
C GLY A 126 9.73 -5.40 -1.15
N SER A 127 10.24 -5.41 0.07
CA SER A 127 11.36 -6.23 0.49
C SER A 127 11.27 -6.54 1.98
N ASP A 128 11.87 -7.67 2.37
CA ASP A 128 12.13 -8.04 3.77
C ASP A 128 13.17 -7.15 4.46
N PHE A 129 13.68 -6.13 3.77
CA PHE A 129 14.56 -5.11 4.33
C PHE A 129 13.90 -4.35 5.49
N ASN A 130 14.64 -4.24 6.61
CA ASN A 130 14.23 -3.48 7.78
C ASN A 130 14.90 -2.08 7.78
N PRO A 131 14.14 -1.01 7.52
CA PRO A 131 14.67 0.36 7.52
C PRO A 131 14.97 0.90 8.93
N LYS A 132 14.44 0.27 10.00
CA LYS A 132 14.68 0.71 11.38
C LYS A 132 16.15 0.58 11.73
N GLY A 133 16.68 1.63 12.37
CA GLY A 133 18.08 1.72 12.79
C GLY A 133 19.09 1.84 11.64
N LYS A 134 18.64 2.08 10.40
CA LYS A 134 19.52 2.30 9.25
C LYS A 134 19.82 3.78 9.07
N SER A 135 21.04 4.09 8.66
CA SER A 135 21.39 5.45 8.26
C SER A 135 20.73 5.84 6.94
N ASP A 136 20.62 7.14 6.67
CA ASP A 136 20.14 7.63 5.38
C ASP A 136 20.97 7.09 4.20
N ALA A 137 22.28 6.88 4.41
CA ALA A 137 23.17 6.37 3.39
C ALA A 137 22.91 4.88 3.11
N GLU A 138 22.66 4.07 4.15
CA GLU A 138 22.25 2.67 4.02
C GLU A 138 20.91 2.54 3.28
N ILE A 139 19.91 3.34 3.67
CA ILE A 139 18.60 3.40 3.00
C ILE A 139 18.76 3.76 1.53
N MET A 140 19.59 4.76 1.22
CA MET A 140 19.86 5.17 -0.16
C MET A 140 20.51 4.04 -0.97
N ARG A 141 21.55 3.39 -0.44
CA ARG A 141 22.23 2.28 -1.12
C ARG A 141 21.29 1.10 -1.34
N PHE A 142 20.46 0.78 -0.35
CA PHE A 142 19.42 -0.25 -0.49
C PHE A 142 18.42 0.11 -1.60
N CYS A 143 17.85 1.33 -1.60
CA CYS A 143 16.91 1.76 -2.62
C CYS A 143 17.52 1.73 -4.03
N GLN A 144 18.78 2.14 -4.17
CA GLN A 144 19.50 2.07 -5.45
C GLN A 144 19.69 0.62 -5.90
N ALA A 145 20.13 -0.27 -5.01
CA ALA A 145 20.29 -1.69 -5.29
C ALA A 145 18.95 -2.37 -5.67
N PHE A 146 17.87 -2.02 -4.97
CA PHE A 146 16.52 -2.49 -5.29
C PHE A 146 16.07 -2.04 -6.68
N MET A 147 16.33 -0.77 -7.03
CA MET A 147 15.93 -0.20 -8.31
C MET A 147 16.78 -0.71 -9.48
N LEU A 148 18.00 -1.20 -9.27
CA LEU A 148 18.83 -1.82 -10.32
C LEU A 148 18.13 -3.00 -11.00
N GLU A 149 17.26 -3.70 -10.28
CA GLU A 149 16.42 -4.77 -10.84
C GLU A 149 15.01 -4.29 -11.16
N LEU A 150 14.36 -3.51 -10.28
CA LEU A 150 12.95 -3.15 -10.48
C LEU A 150 12.70 -2.28 -11.73
N TRP A 151 13.64 -1.41 -12.12
CA TRP A 151 13.41 -0.38 -13.14
C TRP A 151 12.91 -0.95 -14.48
N ARG A 152 13.38 -2.13 -14.89
CA ARG A 152 13.01 -2.78 -16.17
C ARG A 152 11.59 -3.37 -16.17
N HIS A 153 10.95 -3.44 -15.01
CA HIS A 153 9.62 -4.01 -14.82
C HIS A 153 8.54 -2.95 -14.61
N ILE A 154 8.94 -1.68 -14.46
CA ILE A 154 8.05 -0.56 -14.18
C ILE A 154 8.15 0.50 -15.26
N GLY A 155 7.17 1.40 -15.31
CA GLY A 155 7.09 2.46 -16.31
C GLY A 155 5.79 3.24 -16.18
N PRO A 156 5.72 4.48 -16.68
CA PRO A 156 4.55 5.34 -16.50
C PRO A 156 3.26 4.71 -17.06
N GLU A 157 3.35 3.97 -18.16
CA GLU A 157 2.23 3.29 -18.83
C GLU A 157 2.19 1.78 -18.54
N THR A 158 3.00 1.29 -17.59
CA THR A 158 3.11 -0.14 -17.28
C THR A 158 2.80 -0.41 -15.82
N ASP A 159 3.63 0.11 -14.91
CA ASP A 159 3.50 -0.12 -13.48
C ASP A 159 4.06 1.09 -12.73
N VAL A 160 3.26 1.67 -11.84
CA VAL A 160 3.54 2.93 -11.13
C VAL A 160 3.55 2.68 -9.62
N PRO A 161 4.71 2.36 -9.01
CA PRO A 161 4.79 2.17 -7.57
C PRO A 161 4.55 3.45 -6.74
N ALA A 162 4.44 3.26 -5.42
CA ALA A 162 4.25 4.32 -4.43
C ALA A 162 4.88 3.92 -3.09
N GLY A 163 4.80 4.79 -2.09
CA GLY A 163 5.13 4.45 -0.71
C GLY A 163 4.09 3.53 -0.05
N ASP A 164 4.55 2.80 0.96
CA ASP A 164 3.79 2.00 1.93
C ASP A 164 4.61 1.94 3.26
N ILE A 165 4.34 0.99 4.16
CA ILE A 165 5.10 0.84 5.42
C ILE A 165 6.61 0.71 5.11
N GLY A 166 7.43 1.54 5.76
CA GLY A 166 8.88 1.58 5.55
C GLY A 166 9.35 2.27 4.26
N VAL A 167 8.43 2.83 3.45
CA VAL A 167 8.74 3.54 2.20
C VAL A 167 8.00 4.88 2.17
N GLY A 168 8.67 5.94 2.62
CA GLY A 168 8.17 7.31 2.61
C GLY A 168 8.70 8.13 1.43
N ALA A 169 8.58 9.45 1.55
CA ALA A 169 9.06 10.39 0.53
C ALA A 169 10.58 10.32 0.32
N ARG A 170 11.34 9.99 1.38
CA ARG A 170 12.80 9.79 1.34
C ARG A 170 13.16 8.63 0.40
N GLU A 171 12.60 7.45 0.65
CA GLU A 171 12.84 6.25 -0.16
C GLU A 171 12.35 6.46 -1.60
N ILE A 172 11.17 7.06 -1.79
CA ILE A 172 10.67 7.39 -3.13
C ILE A 172 11.63 8.33 -3.88
N GLY A 173 12.24 9.30 -3.19
CA GLY A 173 13.27 10.16 -3.77
C GLY A 173 14.49 9.38 -4.28
N TYR A 174 15.04 8.47 -3.46
CA TYR A 174 16.18 7.63 -3.85
C TYR A 174 15.84 6.66 -4.98
N LEU A 175 14.69 5.99 -4.89
CA LEU A 175 14.18 5.08 -5.92
C LEU A 175 13.97 5.83 -7.25
N TYR A 176 13.35 7.00 -7.22
CA TYR A 176 13.10 7.80 -8.41
C TYR A 176 14.40 8.33 -9.03
N GLY A 177 15.33 8.82 -8.20
CA GLY A 177 16.65 9.25 -8.68
C GLY A 177 17.39 8.14 -9.41
N MET A 178 17.35 6.90 -8.88
CA MET A 178 17.98 5.76 -9.52
C MET A 178 17.24 5.33 -10.80
N TYR A 179 15.90 5.31 -10.80
CA TYR A 179 15.12 5.03 -12.00
C TYR A 179 15.47 6.00 -13.12
N ARG A 180 15.49 7.31 -12.85
CA ARG A 180 15.83 8.34 -13.86
C ARG A 180 17.22 8.12 -14.46
N LYS A 181 18.19 7.72 -13.63
CA LYS A 181 19.55 7.42 -14.08
C LYS A 181 19.61 6.22 -15.02
N LEU A 182 18.83 5.17 -14.73
CA LEU A 182 18.81 3.94 -15.51
C LEU A 182 17.97 4.05 -16.79
N ALA A 183 16.77 4.61 -16.67
CA ALA A 183 15.81 4.74 -17.77
C ALA A 183 16.09 5.96 -18.68
N LEU A 184 16.90 6.92 -18.22
CA LEU A 184 17.21 8.17 -18.92
C LEU A 184 15.97 9.03 -19.23
N GLU A 185 14.96 8.96 -18.37
CA GLU A 185 13.68 9.64 -18.53
C GLU A 185 13.24 10.37 -17.25
N ASN A 186 12.26 11.27 -17.36
CA ASN A 186 11.66 11.99 -16.23
C ASN A 186 10.13 11.95 -16.34
N THR A 187 9.51 10.89 -15.81
CA THR A 187 8.10 10.54 -16.05
C THR A 187 7.30 10.30 -14.76
N GLY A 188 6.01 9.96 -14.92
CA GLY A 188 5.09 9.62 -13.84
C GLY A 188 5.33 8.26 -13.15
N VAL A 189 6.44 7.56 -13.40
CA VAL A 189 6.66 6.16 -12.97
C VAL A 189 6.55 5.92 -11.45
N LEU A 190 6.75 6.94 -10.62
CA LEU A 190 6.55 6.87 -9.17
C LEU A 190 5.62 7.97 -8.69
N THR A 191 4.75 7.60 -7.75
CA THR A 191 3.86 8.53 -7.01
C THR A 191 4.33 8.65 -5.56
N GLY A 192 3.93 9.73 -4.87
CA GLY A 192 4.50 10.08 -3.57
C GLY A 192 5.84 10.81 -3.66
N LYS A 193 6.16 11.38 -4.83
CA LYS A 193 7.32 12.24 -5.07
C LYS A 193 7.22 13.52 -4.23
N GLY A 194 8.36 14.12 -3.93
CA GLY A 194 8.47 15.47 -3.38
C GLY A 194 8.02 16.54 -4.37
N LEU A 195 7.54 17.67 -3.85
CA LEU A 195 6.95 18.75 -4.64
C LEU A 195 7.90 19.31 -5.70
N THR A 196 9.19 19.42 -5.38
CA THR A 196 10.22 19.98 -6.27
C THR A 196 10.53 19.09 -7.48
N TYR A 197 10.02 17.86 -7.53
CA TYR A 197 10.24 16.93 -8.64
C TYR A 197 8.97 16.18 -9.06
N GLY A 198 7.83 16.88 -9.05
CA GLY A 198 6.56 16.39 -9.63
C GLY A 198 5.65 15.66 -8.64
N GLY A 199 5.80 15.93 -7.35
CA GLY A 199 4.84 15.54 -6.32
C GLY A 199 3.56 16.37 -6.38
N SER A 200 2.46 15.82 -5.86
CA SER A 200 1.19 16.54 -5.72
C SER A 200 1.05 17.14 -4.33
N LEU A 201 0.46 18.34 -4.24
CA LEU A 201 -0.10 18.85 -3.00
C LEU A 201 -1.17 17.87 -2.47
N ILE A 202 -1.45 17.96 -1.17
CA ILE A 202 -2.41 17.09 -0.45
C ILE A 202 -1.95 15.62 -0.33
N ARG A 203 -0.84 15.20 -0.95
CA ARG A 203 -0.39 13.81 -0.89
C ARG A 203 -0.16 13.31 0.54
N PRO A 204 0.49 14.04 1.46
CA PRO A 204 0.63 13.61 2.86
C PRO A 204 -0.74 13.41 3.55
N GLU A 205 -1.71 14.27 3.27
CA GLU A 205 -3.02 14.30 3.93
C GLU A 205 -4.02 13.30 3.33
N ALA A 206 -3.85 12.97 2.04
CA ALA A 206 -4.87 12.37 1.18
C ALA A 206 -5.59 11.16 1.81
N THR A 207 -4.85 10.19 2.35
CA THR A 207 -5.47 8.97 2.91
C THR A 207 -6.30 9.27 4.15
N GLY A 208 -5.79 10.09 5.06
CA GLY A 208 -6.51 10.46 6.28
C GLY A 208 -7.73 11.34 5.98
N PHE A 209 -7.57 12.30 5.07
CA PHE A 209 -8.67 13.17 4.64
C PHE A 209 -9.76 12.37 3.94
N GLY A 210 -9.39 11.48 3.01
CA GLY A 210 -10.33 10.62 2.30
C GLY A 210 -11.13 9.71 3.23
N ALA A 211 -10.50 9.13 4.24
CA ALA A 211 -11.20 8.32 5.25
C ALA A 211 -12.26 9.13 6.00
N VAL A 212 -11.95 10.37 6.39
CA VAL A 212 -12.91 11.26 7.06
C VAL A 212 -14.01 11.72 6.12
N TYR A 213 -13.70 12.04 4.86
CA TYR A 213 -14.72 12.38 3.87
C TYR A 213 -15.69 11.23 3.63
N TYR A 214 -15.19 10.00 3.53
CA TYR A 214 -16.04 8.82 3.42
C TYR A 214 -16.95 8.65 4.64
N LEU A 215 -16.41 8.81 5.86
CA LEU A 215 -17.19 8.79 7.10
C LEU A 215 -18.29 9.86 7.12
N VAL A 216 -18.00 11.07 6.66
CA VAL A 216 -18.98 12.16 6.58
C VAL A 216 -20.16 11.77 5.68
N HIS A 217 -19.89 11.16 4.53
CA HIS A 217 -20.95 10.68 3.64
C HIS A 217 -21.76 9.55 4.28
N MET A 218 -21.12 8.57 4.93
CA MET A 218 -21.83 7.51 5.66
C MET A 218 -22.72 8.05 6.78
N LEU A 219 -22.25 9.05 7.53
CA LEU A 219 -23.05 9.71 8.55
C LEU A 219 -24.25 10.42 7.95
N ALA A 220 -24.07 11.11 6.82
CA ALA A 220 -25.15 11.81 6.13
C ALA A 220 -26.25 10.86 5.64
N ASP A 221 -25.89 9.67 5.14
CA ASP A 221 -26.85 8.61 4.75
C ASP A 221 -27.69 8.11 5.95
N MET A 222 -27.16 8.23 7.17
CA MET A 222 -27.86 7.95 8.42
C MET A 222 -28.52 9.19 9.05
N HIS A 223 -28.58 10.31 8.32
CA HIS A 223 -29.08 11.60 8.81
C HIS A 223 -28.33 12.14 10.05
N GLN A 224 -27.02 11.92 10.12
CA GLN A 224 -26.14 12.39 11.19
C GLN A 224 -25.02 13.30 10.65
N THR A 225 -24.43 14.12 11.53
CA THR A 225 -23.27 14.97 11.21
C THR A 225 -22.05 14.52 12.02
N ILE A 226 -20.83 14.82 11.54
CA ILE A 226 -19.60 14.51 12.29
C ILE A 226 -19.35 15.50 13.44
N GLU A 227 -19.93 16.69 13.38
CA GLU A 227 -19.74 17.76 14.36
C GLU A 227 -20.12 17.28 15.78
N GLY A 228 -19.24 17.54 16.74
CA GLY A 228 -19.42 17.15 18.13
C GLY A 228 -19.22 15.67 18.45
N LYS A 229 -19.11 14.78 17.44
CA LYS A 229 -18.87 13.34 17.67
C LYS A 229 -17.48 13.08 18.22
N THR A 230 -17.40 12.11 19.13
CA THR A 230 -16.14 11.61 19.67
C THR A 230 -15.56 10.54 18.76
N VAL A 231 -14.31 10.69 18.32
CA VAL A 231 -13.63 9.79 17.39
C VAL A 231 -12.40 9.18 18.07
N ALA A 232 -12.33 7.86 18.10
CA ALA A 232 -11.13 7.13 18.47
C ALA A 232 -10.31 6.83 17.20
N ILE A 233 -9.04 7.21 17.19
CA ILE A 233 -8.08 6.90 16.12
C ILE A 233 -6.99 6.00 16.71
N SER A 234 -6.62 4.96 15.97
CA SER A 234 -5.46 4.11 16.25
C SER A 234 -4.27 4.54 15.38
N GLY A 235 -3.05 4.37 15.91
CA GLY A 235 -1.82 4.78 15.25
C GLY A 235 -1.50 6.26 15.46
N PHE A 236 -0.26 6.63 15.15
CA PHE A 236 0.19 8.03 15.10
C PHE A 236 0.90 8.39 13.79
N GLY A 237 0.94 7.46 12.83
CA GLY A 237 1.57 7.64 11.53
C GLY A 237 0.80 8.58 10.59
N ASN A 238 1.20 8.60 9.32
CA ASN A 238 0.71 9.57 8.33
C ASN A 238 -0.82 9.57 8.16
N VAL A 239 -1.46 8.39 8.15
CA VAL A 239 -2.92 8.27 8.00
C VAL A 239 -3.65 8.79 9.22
N ALA A 240 -3.21 8.39 10.43
CA ALA A 240 -3.81 8.82 11.69
C ALA A 240 -3.73 10.34 11.86
N TRP A 241 -2.58 10.95 11.52
CA TRP A 241 -2.41 12.40 11.54
C TRP A 241 -3.39 13.11 10.59
N GLY A 242 -3.48 12.68 9.33
CA GLY A 242 -4.41 13.28 8.37
C GLY A 242 -5.88 13.13 8.80
N ALA A 243 -6.25 11.96 9.32
CA ALA A 243 -7.60 11.70 9.81
C ALA A 243 -7.92 12.56 11.03
N ALA A 244 -7.00 12.67 12.00
CA ALA A 244 -7.17 13.51 13.17
C ALA A 244 -7.34 14.99 12.76
N LEU A 245 -6.48 15.48 11.87
CA LEU A 245 -6.52 16.85 11.38
C LEU A 245 -7.87 17.17 10.71
N LYS A 246 -8.33 16.33 9.78
CA LYS A 246 -9.60 16.58 9.07
C LYS A 246 -10.81 16.40 9.97
N ALA A 247 -10.82 15.40 10.84
CA ALA A 247 -11.94 15.18 11.77
C ALA A 247 -12.09 16.37 12.72
N THR A 248 -10.99 16.89 13.27
CA THR A 248 -11.00 18.09 14.13
C THR A 248 -11.41 19.35 13.36
N GLU A 249 -10.94 19.54 12.12
CA GLU A 249 -11.38 20.65 11.26
C GLU A 249 -12.91 20.66 11.06
N LEU A 250 -13.53 19.48 10.96
CA LEU A 250 -14.98 19.30 10.81
C LEU A 250 -15.75 19.28 12.15
N GLY A 251 -15.13 19.66 13.26
CA GLY A 251 -15.77 19.79 14.56
C GLY A 251 -15.88 18.49 15.37
N ALA A 252 -15.23 17.40 14.95
CA ALA A 252 -15.16 16.17 15.73
C ALA A 252 -14.14 16.26 16.88
N LYS A 253 -14.36 15.49 17.94
CA LYS A 253 -13.46 15.38 19.11
C LYS A 253 -12.63 14.11 19.00
N VAL A 254 -11.39 14.22 18.51
CA VAL A 254 -10.47 13.08 18.42
C VAL A 254 -9.85 12.81 19.79
N VAL A 255 -10.11 11.64 20.38
CA VAL A 255 -9.77 11.35 21.79
C VAL A 255 -8.72 10.26 22.00
N THR A 256 -8.34 9.50 20.97
CA THR A 256 -7.22 8.55 21.05
C THR A 256 -6.20 8.73 19.93
N ILE A 257 -4.95 8.38 20.22
CA ILE A 257 -3.97 7.84 19.26
C ILE A 257 -3.37 6.60 19.91
N SER A 258 -2.76 5.72 19.12
CA SER A 258 -2.12 4.52 19.67
C SER A 258 -0.76 4.27 19.05
N GLY A 259 0.07 3.61 19.85
CA GLY A 259 1.29 2.99 19.41
C GLY A 259 1.27 1.49 19.73
N PRO A 260 2.39 0.82 19.47
CA PRO A 260 2.63 -0.58 19.84
C PRO A 260 2.70 -0.81 21.35
N ASP A 261 3.16 0.21 22.07
CA ASP A 261 3.32 0.28 23.52
C ASP A 261 2.00 0.57 24.25
N GLY A 262 0.93 0.91 23.52
CA GLY A 262 -0.40 1.11 24.07
C GLY A 262 -1.16 2.25 23.39
N TYR A 263 -1.96 2.98 24.15
CA TYR A 263 -2.72 4.12 23.63
C TYR A 263 -2.78 5.24 24.65
N ILE A 264 -3.02 6.45 24.15
CA ILE A 264 -3.30 7.61 24.99
C ILE A 264 -4.73 8.10 24.77
N TYR A 265 -5.35 8.57 25.84
CA TYR A 265 -6.68 9.17 25.84
C TYR A 265 -6.57 10.62 26.34
N ASP A 266 -6.61 11.58 25.42
CA ASP A 266 -6.35 13.00 25.71
C ASP A 266 -6.95 13.91 24.61
N HIS A 267 -7.29 15.16 24.92
CA HIS A 267 -7.73 16.15 23.94
C HIS A 267 -6.57 16.90 23.25
N GLU A 268 -5.37 17.01 23.84
CA GLU A 268 -4.29 17.89 23.33
C GLU A 268 -3.23 17.22 22.44
N LYS A 269 -3.26 15.90 22.35
CA LYS A 269 -2.25 15.03 21.69
C LYS A 269 -2.01 15.24 20.18
N ILE A 270 -2.90 15.88 19.44
CA ILE A 270 -2.74 16.05 17.98
C ILE A 270 -1.47 16.84 17.65
N LYS A 271 -1.10 17.81 18.49
CA LYS A 271 0.11 18.64 18.30
C LYS A 271 1.40 17.81 18.34
N TYR A 272 1.43 16.75 19.14
CA TYR A 272 2.61 15.90 19.33
C TYR A 272 2.76 14.83 18.22
N MET A 273 1.73 14.61 17.39
CA MET A 273 1.78 13.58 16.33
C MET A 273 2.86 13.86 15.29
N LEU A 274 3.18 15.13 15.01
CA LEU A 274 4.24 15.47 14.04
C LEU A 274 5.62 15.04 14.54
N GLU A 275 5.89 15.19 15.84
CA GLU A 275 7.13 14.75 16.47
C GLU A 275 7.22 13.21 16.50
N LEU A 276 6.14 12.55 16.93
CA LEU A 276 6.07 11.08 16.93
C LEU A 276 6.25 10.50 15.53
N ARG A 277 5.61 11.07 14.50
CA ARG A 277 5.75 10.61 13.12
C ARG A 277 7.18 10.75 12.61
N ALA A 278 7.89 11.81 12.99
CA ALA A 278 9.29 11.99 12.61
C ALA A 278 10.22 10.97 13.28
N SER A 279 9.85 10.43 14.44
CA SER A 279 10.67 9.46 15.18
C SER A 279 10.74 8.07 14.56
N ASN A 280 9.75 7.66 13.74
CA ASN A 280 9.58 6.30 13.23
C ASN A 280 9.60 5.20 14.33
N ASN A 281 9.12 5.52 15.54
CA ASN A 281 8.97 4.56 16.65
C ASN A 281 7.59 3.88 16.66
N ASP A 282 7.07 3.48 15.50
CA ASP A 282 5.74 2.88 15.32
C ASP A 282 5.68 1.36 15.58
N VAL A 283 6.66 0.82 16.33
CA VAL A 283 6.74 -0.57 16.88
C VAL A 283 7.31 -0.58 18.29
#